data_AF-A0A958FS94-F1
#
_entry.id   AF-A0A958FS94-F1
#
_cell.length_a   1.000
_cell.length_b   1.000
_cell.length_c   1.000
_cell.angle_alpha   90.00
_cell.angle_beta   90.00
_cell.angle_gamma   90.00
#
_symmetry.space_group_name_H-M   'P 1'
#
loop_
_entity.id
_entity.type
_entity.pdbx_description
1 polymer ?
#
loop_
_entity_poly.entity_id
_entity_poly.type
_entity_poly.pdbx_seq_one_letter_code
_entity_poly.pdbx_strand_id
1 'polypeptide(L)'
;SPLAAQFSGGLAIGAGLPYFQIRVISTFDSDTGDRLARIYTQIRNENLTFIKNDSGYVAEIQLDMFVNEKEEEFAFSKTINKSVFVENYDETISGEISNTFITDIPVNAGRYEVRVTAVDRNSSSQFSRNAKFEVTDPTDMNLRVTLSDVIFFNDYSTDDAGKIIDYQPAMSNSFSSESEFIYVNFSTYNKYPDEPTEIRYTVKDENNIVVMEHLYDLDSKEAYVEHFLKLSRYYLDRNQYLLELTVHNGDQWVVKNASFSFFWRFSPTTVQDLDLALRQMKYISEDDSIKYFLKKNYDEKKAYFDRFWNQRDPDPSSARNELMEEYFRRVNFANANFSSTNNTGWLNDRGRIFIKFGEPDDIERHPFEAETYPYQIWRYYSIQKVFLFIDRTGFGDYDLHPSYYYVEYD
;
A
#
# COMPACT_ATOMS: atom_id res chain seq x y z
N SER A 1 -23.01 -12.09 3.84
CA SER A 1 -22.11 -13.24 4.03
C SER A 1 -21.23 -12.98 5.25
N PRO A 2 -20.91 -13.97 6.11
CA PRO A 2 -20.12 -13.80 7.33
C PRO A 2 -18.74 -13.14 7.12
N LEU A 3 -18.14 -13.28 5.93
CA LEU A 3 -16.85 -12.68 5.58
C LEU A 3 -16.89 -11.16 5.31
N ALA A 4 -18.05 -10.59 4.94
CA ALA A 4 -18.18 -9.14 4.75
C ALA A 4 -17.93 -8.35 6.05
N ALA A 5 -18.15 -8.99 7.22
CA ALA A 5 -17.82 -8.44 8.53
C ALA A 5 -16.34 -8.64 8.94
N GLN A 6 -15.59 -9.51 8.24
CA GLN A 6 -14.15 -9.69 8.45
C GLN A 6 -13.33 -8.73 7.58
N PHE A 7 -13.84 -8.38 6.38
CA PHE A 7 -13.26 -7.32 5.54
C PHE A 7 -13.49 -5.89 6.08
N SER A 8 -14.35 -5.71 7.10
CA SER A 8 -14.71 -4.39 7.64
C SER A 8 -13.73 -3.82 8.69
N GLY A 9 -12.56 -4.44 8.87
CA GLY A 9 -11.45 -3.91 9.66
C GLY A 9 -10.78 -2.72 8.98
N GLY A 10 -11.44 -1.56 8.99
CA GLY A 10 -10.81 -0.24 8.87
C GLY A 10 -9.96 0.04 7.64
N LEU A 11 -10.44 -0.25 6.42
CA LEU A 11 -9.86 0.34 5.21
C LEU A 11 -10.46 1.74 4.99
N ALA A 12 -9.77 2.77 5.50
CA ALA A 12 -10.01 4.13 5.06
C ALA A 12 -9.48 4.29 3.63
N ILE A 13 -10.35 4.03 2.65
CA ILE A 13 -10.09 4.29 1.24
C ILE A 13 -10.37 5.78 0.99
N GLY A 14 -9.35 6.55 0.61
CA GLY A 14 -9.57 7.84 -0.07
C GLY A 14 -9.14 9.15 0.61
N ALA A 15 -8.26 9.14 1.62
CA ALA A 15 -7.58 10.35 2.09
C ALA A 15 -6.08 10.05 2.21
N GLY A 16 -5.22 11.07 2.09
CA GLY A 16 -3.75 10.91 2.19
C GLY A 16 -3.33 9.99 3.35
N LEU A 17 -2.21 9.27 3.18
CA LEU A 17 -1.74 8.31 4.17
C LEU A 17 -1.72 8.96 5.57
N PRO A 18 -2.26 8.29 6.61
CA PRO A 18 -2.42 8.94 7.92
C PRO A 18 -1.07 9.40 8.47
N TYR A 19 -1.02 10.65 8.95
CA TYR A 19 0.14 11.28 9.58
C TYR A 19 0.74 10.50 10.77
N PHE A 20 -0.10 9.69 11.43
CA PHE A 20 0.24 8.83 12.56
C PHE A 20 -0.57 7.53 12.47
N GLN A 21 0.14 6.40 12.49
CA GLN A 21 -0.45 5.06 12.43
C GLN A 21 0.05 4.20 13.59
N ILE A 22 -0.83 3.33 14.06
CA ILE A 22 -0.46 2.26 14.99
C ILE A 22 -0.97 0.92 14.48
N ARG A 23 -0.23 -0.13 14.83
CA ARG A 23 -0.66 -1.51 14.66
C ARG A 23 -0.26 -2.28 15.90
N VAL A 24 -1.17 -3.11 16.38
CA VAL A 24 -0.92 -3.99 17.52
C VAL A 24 -1.06 -5.42 17.03
N ILE A 25 -0.11 -6.26 17.42
CA ILE A 25 -0.17 -7.70 17.18
C ILE A 25 0.03 -8.44 18.50
N SER A 26 -0.69 -9.54 18.68
CA SER A 26 -0.37 -10.54 19.68
C SER A 26 0.80 -11.39 19.17
N THR A 27 1.84 -11.55 19.98
CA THR A 27 3.00 -12.38 19.69
C THR A 27 3.56 -12.99 20.98
N PHE A 28 4.69 -13.67 20.88
CA PHE A 28 5.37 -14.30 22.01
C PHE A 28 6.83 -13.85 22.05
N ASP A 29 7.38 -13.84 23.25
CA ASP A 29 8.82 -13.74 23.47
C ASP A 29 9.48 -15.04 22.99
N SER A 30 10.54 -14.92 22.19
CA SER A 30 11.19 -16.08 21.55
C SER A 30 11.88 -17.01 22.55
N ASP A 31 12.32 -16.46 23.68
CA ASP A 31 13.17 -17.18 24.63
C ASP A 31 12.33 -17.81 25.75
N THR A 32 11.30 -17.09 26.19
CA THR A 32 10.46 -17.46 27.33
C THR A 32 9.10 -18.02 26.93
N GLY A 33 8.62 -17.72 25.71
CA GLY A 33 7.24 -17.99 25.31
C GLY A 33 6.22 -17.06 25.97
N ASP A 34 6.67 -16.03 26.69
CA ASP A 34 5.78 -15.08 27.36
C ASP A 34 4.92 -14.32 26.35
N ARG A 35 3.66 -14.08 26.72
CA ARG A 35 2.68 -13.36 25.90
C ARG A 35 3.07 -11.90 25.76
N LEU A 36 3.14 -11.44 24.53
CA LEU A 36 3.46 -10.05 24.21
C LEU A 36 2.36 -9.42 23.33
N ALA A 37 2.05 -8.16 23.61
CA ALA A 37 1.49 -7.26 22.62
C ALA A 37 2.64 -6.44 22.03
N ARG A 38 2.89 -6.61 20.74
CA ARG A 38 3.85 -5.79 19.99
C ARG A 38 3.11 -4.64 19.32
N ILE A 39 3.50 -3.43 19.69
CA ILE A 39 2.93 -2.19 19.17
C ILE A 39 3.90 -1.55 18.21
N TYR A 40 3.49 -1.44 16.95
CA TYR A 40 4.14 -0.66 15.93
C TYR A 40 3.53 0.74 15.89
N THR A 41 4.40 1.74 15.83
CA THR A 41 4.02 3.14 15.75
C THR A 41 4.76 3.77 14.57
N GLN A 42 4.05 4.39 13.63
CA GLN A 42 4.66 5.00 12.45
C GLN A 42 4.31 6.49 12.35
N ILE A 43 5.33 7.34 12.17
CA ILE A 43 5.21 8.80 12.00
C ILE A 43 6.09 9.25 10.81
N ARG A 44 5.55 10.08 9.92
CA ARG A 44 6.31 10.67 8.80
C ARG A 44 7.12 11.88 9.22
N ASN A 45 8.25 12.13 8.57
CA ASN A 45 9.12 13.27 8.87
C ASN A 45 8.39 14.62 8.78
N GLU A 46 7.56 14.82 7.75
CA GLU A 46 6.75 16.05 7.60
C GLU A 46 5.85 16.39 8.81
N ASN A 47 5.61 15.43 9.72
CA ASN A 47 4.81 15.60 10.93
C ASN A 47 5.64 15.76 12.21
N LEU A 48 6.96 15.83 12.09
CA LEU A 48 7.90 15.99 13.19
C LEU A 48 8.61 17.34 13.08
N THR A 49 8.86 17.96 14.22
CA THR A 49 9.67 19.18 14.27
C THR A 49 11.12 18.83 14.51
N PHE A 50 11.94 19.04 13.49
CA PHE A 50 13.37 18.81 13.56
C PHE A 50 14.13 20.05 14.02
N ILE A 51 15.06 19.89 14.95
CA ILE A 51 15.99 20.92 15.40
C ILE A 51 17.38 20.60 14.83
N LYS A 52 18.01 21.59 14.21
CA LYS A 52 19.37 21.46 13.68
C LYS A 52 20.40 21.34 14.82
N ASN A 53 21.35 20.42 14.67
CA ASN A 53 22.55 20.30 15.51
C ASN A 53 23.84 20.28 14.64
N ASP A 54 25.00 20.02 15.25
CA ASP A 54 26.30 20.05 14.57
C ASP A 54 26.46 18.95 13.50
N SER A 55 25.65 17.89 13.54
CA SER A 55 25.77 16.72 12.66
C SER A 55 24.57 16.52 11.72
N GLY A 56 23.49 17.28 11.88
CA GLY A 56 22.26 17.11 11.10
C GLY A 56 21.05 17.71 11.81
N TYR A 57 19.94 16.98 11.81
CA TYR A 57 18.65 17.41 12.31
C TYR A 57 18.03 16.32 13.18
N VAL A 58 17.51 16.69 14.36
CA VAL A 58 16.94 15.74 15.34
C VAL A 58 15.51 16.12 15.71
N ALA A 59 14.62 15.12 15.70
CA ALA A 59 13.29 15.20 16.29
C ALA A 59 13.21 14.26 17.51
N GLU A 60 12.70 14.78 18.63
CA GLU A 60 12.52 14.02 19.87
C GLU A 60 11.05 13.72 20.09
N ILE A 61 10.71 12.45 20.31
CA ILE A 61 9.35 11.93 20.33
C ILE A 61 9.13 11.19 21.64
N GLN A 62 8.07 11.52 22.36
CA GLN A 62 7.55 10.71 23.46
C GLN A 62 6.35 9.90 22.97
N LEU A 63 6.36 8.59 23.19
CA LEU A 63 5.21 7.71 22.92
C LEU A 63 4.63 7.24 24.25
N ASP A 64 3.39 7.62 24.52
CA ASP A 64 2.61 7.20 25.67
C ASP A 64 1.57 6.17 25.25
N MET A 65 1.67 4.96 25.78
CA MET A 65 0.77 3.85 25.52
C MET A 65 -0.09 3.60 26.76
N PHE A 66 -1.40 3.77 26.64
CA PHE A 66 -2.38 3.49 27.69
C PHE A 66 -3.22 2.29 27.27
N VAL A 67 -3.19 1.21 28.05
CA VAL A 67 -3.91 -0.02 27.74
C VAL A 67 -4.98 -0.26 28.79
N ASN A 68 -6.20 -0.51 28.33
CA ASN A 68 -7.34 -0.87 29.15
C ASN A 68 -7.79 -2.30 28.81
N GLU A 69 -8.09 -3.08 29.85
CA GLU A 69 -8.78 -4.36 29.76
C GLU A 69 -10.30 -4.13 29.79
N LYS A 70 -11.04 -4.70 28.83
CA LYS A 70 -12.46 -4.34 28.61
C LYS A 70 -12.60 -2.81 28.38
N GLU A 71 -13.78 -2.29 28.07
CA GLU A 71 -13.88 -0.90 27.57
C GLU A 71 -13.48 0.20 28.61
N GLU A 72 -13.24 -0.13 29.89
CA GLU A 72 -12.95 0.89 30.93
C GLU A 72 -11.99 0.47 32.07
N GLU A 73 -11.52 -0.78 32.18
CA GLU A 73 -10.63 -1.18 33.29
C GLU A 73 -9.17 -0.92 32.91
N PHE A 74 -8.47 -0.06 33.65
CA PHE A 74 -7.05 0.21 33.38
C PHE A 74 -6.21 -1.06 33.55
N ALA A 75 -5.48 -1.45 32.50
CA ALA A 75 -4.54 -2.57 32.56
C ALA A 75 -3.14 -2.06 32.94
N PHE A 76 -2.58 -1.16 32.13
CA PHE A 76 -1.27 -0.56 32.39
C PHE A 76 -1.01 0.65 31.47
N SER A 77 0.10 1.36 31.71
CA SER A 77 0.63 2.35 30.75
C SER A 77 2.15 2.24 30.61
N LYS A 78 2.68 2.67 29.48
CA LYS A 78 4.12 2.68 29.18
C LYS A 78 4.47 3.95 28.41
N THR A 79 5.49 4.66 28.89
CA THR A 79 6.05 5.83 28.19
C THR A 79 7.45 5.50 27.71
N ILE A 80 7.74 5.78 26.44
CA ILE A 80 9.07 5.66 25.85
C ILE A 80 9.45 6.95 25.14
N ASN A 81 10.75 7.24 25.10
CA ASN A 81 11.28 8.35 24.32
C ASN A 81 12.10 7.80 23.14
N LYS A 82 11.97 8.41 21.98
CA LYS A 82 12.63 8.05 20.73
C LYS A 82 13.17 9.32 20.08
N SER A 83 14.31 9.18 19.41
CA SER A 83 14.91 10.25 18.61
C SER A 83 14.94 9.80 17.15
N VAL A 84 14.61 10.70 16.24
CA VAL A 84 14.81 10.55 14.79
C VAL A 84 15.90 11.51 14.38
N PHE A 85 16.91 11.00 13.68
CA PHE A 85 18.00 11.80 13.13
C PHE A 85 17.98 11.70 11.62
N VAL A 86 18.15 12.84 10.94
CA VAL A 86 18.39 12.93 9.50
C VAL A 86 19.57 13.86 9.21
N GLU A 87 20.30 13.60 8.14
CA GLU A 87 21.49 14.38 7.81
C GLU A 87 21.11 15.69 7.10
N ASN A 88 20.13 15.63 6.19
CA ASN A 88 19.78 16.73 5.30
C ASN A 88 18.45 17.39 5.65
N TYR A 89 18.35 18.69 5.38
CA TYR A 89 17.12 19.45 5.61
C TYR A 89 15.92 18.89 4.81
N ASP A 90 16.13 18.50 3.55
CA ASP A 90 15.03 18.02 2.70
C ASP A 90 14.36 16.75 3.25
N GLU A 91 15.10 15.94 4.00
CA GLU A 91 14.56 14.76 4.68
C GLU A 91 13.58 15.15 5.80
N THR A 92 13.81 16.29 6.46
CA THR A 92 12.96 16.77 7.58
C THR A 92 11.53 17.11 7.14
N ILE A 93 11.35 17.49 5.88
CA ILE A 93 10.04 17.86 5.31
C ILE A 93 9.48 16.77 4.39
N SER A 94 10.14 15.61 4.32
CA SER A 94 9.73 14.54 3.41
C SER A 94 8.45 13.86 3.89
N GLY A 95 7.45 13.86 3.01
CA GLY A 95 6.26 13.03 3.17
C GLY A 95 6.51 11.55 2.91
N GLU A 96 7.61 11.18 2.26
CA GLU A 96 7.91 9.78 1.91
C GLU A 96 8.67 9.05 3.03
N ILE A 97 9.45 9.76 3.84
CA ILE A 97 10.23 9.15 4.93
C ILE A 97 9.33 8.93 6.14
N SER A 98 9.18 7.65 6.52
CA SER A 98 8.40 7.21 7.68
C SER A 98 9.30 6.55 8.71
N ASN A 99 9.09 6.86 9.99
CA ASN A 99 9.81 6.27 11.11
C ASN A 99 8.89 5.30 11.84
N THR A 100 9.27 4.03 11.90
CA THR A 100 8.54 3.00 12.62
C THR A 100 9.25 2.65 13.93
N PHE A 101 8.52 2.65 15.04
CA PHE A 101 9.00 2.23 16.34
C PHE A 101 8.24 0.99 16.81
N ILE A 102 8.98 0.05 17.37
CA ILE A 102 8.46 -1.20 17.93
C ILE A 102 8.52 -1.12 19.44
N THR A 103 7.42 -1.46 20.11
CA THR A 103 7.38 -1.64 21.57
C THR A 103 6.67 -2.93 21.92
N ASP A 104 7.39 -3.82 22.59
CA ASP A 104 6.81 -5.03 23.16
C ASP A 104 6.34 -4.78 24.59
N ILE A 105 5.19 -5.34 24.92
CA ILE A 105 4.57 -5.20 26.22
C ILE A 105 4.06 -6.56 26.71
N PRO A 106 4.57 -7.06 27.84
CA PRO A 106 4.03 -8.26 28.48
C PRO A 106 2.60 -8.00 28.93
N VAL A 107 1.68 -8.86 28.49
CA VAL A 107 0.26 -8.75 28.80
C VAL A 107 -0.33 -10.12 29.06
N ASN A 108 -1.30 -10.17 29.96
CA ASN A 108 -2.05 -11.41 30.18
C ASN A 108 -2.96 -11.70 28.97
N ALA A 109 -3.44 -12.94 28.89
CA ALA A 109 -4.44 -13.27 27.89
C ALA A 109 -5.75 -12.53 28.19
N GLY A 110 -6.37 -11.99 27.15
CA GLY A 110 -7.53 -11.12 27.30
C GLY A 110 -7.76 -10.24 26.09
N ARG A 111 -8.77 -9.36 26.21
CA ARG A 111 -9.14 -8.38 25.19
C ARG A 111 -8.89 -6.98 25.71
N TYR A 112 -8.23 -6.19 24.88
CA TYR A 112 -7.69 -4.91 25.26
C TYR A 112 -7.99 -3.83 24.21
N GLU A 113 -8.02 -2.59 24.66
CA GLU A 113 -7.88 -1.42 23.81
C GLU A 113 -6.63 -0.65 24.26
N VAL A 114 -5.76 -0.31 23.31
CA VAL A 114 -4.65 0.61 23.54
C VAL A 114 -4.93 1.95 22.91
N ARG A 115 -4.66 3.03 23.63
CA ARG A 115 -4.45 4.37 23.09
C ARG A 115 -2.96 4.67 23.07
N VAL A 116 -2.42 4.99 21.90
CA VAL A 116 -1.05 5.48 21.76
C VAL A 116 -1.11 6.96 21.45
N THR A 117 -0.39 7.76 22.24
CA THR A 117 -0.20 9.19 22.02
C THR A 117 1.27 9.46 21.71
N ALA A 118 1.57 10.03 20.54
CA ALA A 118 2.87 10.54 20.21
C ALA A 118 2.92 12.05 20.47
N VAL A 119 3.92 12.50 21.23
CA VAL A 119 4.18 13.91 21.50
C VAL A 119 5.54 14.27 20.91
N ASP A 120 5.54 15.17 19.93
CA ASP A 120 6.75 15.81 19.43
C ASP A 120 7.23 16.80 20.50
N ARG A 121 8.38 16.53 21.12
CA ARG A 121 8.91 17.34 22.22
C ARG A 121 9.47 18.68 21.77
N ASN A 122 9.76 18.85 20.49
CA ASN A 122 10.29 20.09 19.95
C ASN A 122 9.20 21.12 19.68
N SER A 123 7.98 20.68 19.33
CA SER A 123 6.81 21.56 19.10
C SER A 123 5.69 21.45 20.13
N SER A 124 5.72 20.41 20.98
CA SER A 124 4.59 19.96 21.82
C SER A 124 3.34 19.53 21.04
N SER A 125 3.45 19.30 19.72
CA SER A 125 2.37 18.74 18.92
C SER A 125 2.10 17.28 19.34
N GLN A 126 0.83 16.88 19.31
CA GLN A 126 0.43 15.53 19.73
C GLN A 126 -0.48 14.84 18.72
N PHE A 127 -0.31 13.52 18.60
CA PHE A 127 -1.11 12.65 17.74
C PHE A 127 -1.58 11.45 18.55
N SER A 128 -2.83 11.03 18.41
CA SER A 128 -3.36 9.87 19.13
C SER A 128 -4.12 8.92 18.21
N ARG A 129 -3.99 7.62 18.48
CA ARG A 129 -4.74 6.54 17.83
C ARG A 129 -5.10 5.47 18.86
N ASN A 130 -6.22 4.80 18.62
CA ASN A 130 -6.63 3.65 19.40
C ASN A 130 -6.62 2.39 18.53
N ALA A 131 -6.34 1.24 19.14
CA ALA A 131 -6.45 -0.07 18.52
C ALA A 131 -6.99 -1.09 19.53
N LYS A 132 -7.91 -1.95 19.08
CA LYS A 132 -8.39 -3.09 19.85
C LYS A 132 -7.57 -4.33 19.47
N PHE A 133 -7.22 -5.16 20.44
CA PHE A 133 -6.46 -6.39 20.21
C PHE A 133 -6.83 -7.47 21.23
N GLU A 134 -6.53 -8.72 20.90
CA GLU A 134 -6.78 -9.89 21.75
C GLU A 134 -5.47 -10.68 21.87
N VAL A 135 -5.15 -11.09 23.09
CA VAL A 135 -3.95 -11.85 23.42
C VAL A 135 -4.39 -13.24 23.85
N THR A 136 -3.82 -14.25 23.20
CA THR A 136 -4.06 -15.66 23.52
C THR A 136 -2.98 -16.18 24.46
N ASP A 137 -3.33 -17.11 25.36
CA ASP A 137 -2.38 -17.75 26.26
C ASP A 137 -1.71 -18.98 25.64
N PRO A 138 -0.40 -18.94 25.29
CA PRO A 138 0.30 -20.11 24.80
C PRO A 138 0.51 -21.19 25.88
N THR A 139 0.34 -20.84 27.15
CA THR A 139 0.44 -21.76 28.28
C THR A 139 -0.90 -22.36 28.70
N ASP A 140 -2.01 -22.01 28.02
CA ASP A 140 -3.30 -22.66 28.23
C ASP A 140 -3.10 -24.18 28.13
N MET A 141 -3.44 -24.90 29.20
CA MET A 141 -3.22 -26.34 29.28
C MET A 141 -3.97 -27.11 28.19
N ASN A 142 -5.01 -26.51 27.62
CA ASN A 142 -5.80 -27.09 26.54
C ASN A 142 -5.24 -26.79 25.16
N LEU A 143 -4.18 -25.98 25.02
CA LEU A 143 -3.55 -25.67 23.74
C LEU A 143 -2.24 -26.44 23.58
N ARG A 144 -2.09 -27.11 22.44
CA ARG A 144 -0.82 -27.74 22.02
C ARG A 144 0.06 -26.80 21.21
N VAL A 145 -0.56 -25.92 20.45
CA VAL A 145 0.10 -24.95 19.58
C VAL A 145 -0.63 -23.62 19.65
N THR A 146 0.12 -22.52 19.57
CA THR A 146 -0.43 -21.16 19.52
C THR A 146 0.23 -20.39 18.39
N LEU A 147 -0.52 -19.45 17.80
CA LEU A 147 -0.07 -18.59 16.71
C LEU A 147 -0.02 -17.13 17.15
N SER A 148 1.02 -16.42 16.71
CA SER A 148 1.00 -14.96 16.71
C SER A 148 -0.05 -14.45 15.72
N ASP A 149 -0.35 -13.16 15.79
CA ASP A 149 -1.00 -12.49 14.68
C ASP A 149 -0.07 -12.44 13.46
N VAL A 150 -0.67 -12.18 12.32
CA VAL A 150 0.02 -12.10 11.03
C VAL A 150 0.54 -10.70 10.77
N ILE A 151 1.81 -10.63 10.39
CA ILE A 151 2.44 -9.42 9.89
C ILE A 151 2.63 -9.57 8.39
N PHE A 152 2.23 -8.53 7.68
CA PHE A 152 2.44 -8.36 6.26
C PHE A 152 3.56 -7.35 6.09
N PHE A 153 4.50 -7.57 5.17
CA PHE A 153 5.61 -6.65 4.92
C PHE A 153 6.14 -6.77 3.49
N ASN A 154 6.92 -5.78 3.08
CA ASN A 154 7.61 -5.72 1.78
C ASN A 154 8.99 -5.08 1.87
N ASP A 155 9.22 -4.26 2.89
CA ASP A 155 10.52 -3.66 3.17
C ASP A 155 11.23 -4.49 4.24
N TYR A 156 12.42 -4.97 3.91
CA TYR A 156 13.21 -5.87 4.73
C TYR A 156 14.69 -5.83 4.34
N SER A 157 15.54 -6.25 5.27
CA SER A 157 16.96 -6.50 5.02
C SER A 157 17.30 -7.97 5.24
N THR A 158 18.35 -8.43 4.57
CA THR A 158 18.85 -9.80 4.70
C THR A 158 20.30 -9.83 5.12
N ASP A 159 20.71 -10.93 5.74
CA ASP A 159 22.13 -11.27 5.85
C ASP A 159 22.72 -11.72 4.49
N ASP A 160 24.01 -12.01 4.47
CA ASP A 160 24.74 -12.47 3.29
C ASP A 160 24.21 -13.81 2.72
N ALA A 161 23.49 -14.59 3.54
CA ALA A 161 22.87 -15.86 3.13
C ALA A 161 21.43 -15.65 2.59
N GLY A 162 20.94 -14.42 2.57
CA GLY A 162 19.58 -14.07 2.12
C GLY A 162 18.50 -14.35 3.17
N LYS A 163 18.86 -14.61 4.43
CA LYS A 163 17.91 -14.74 5.53
C LYS A 163 17.46 -13.34 5.95
N ILE A 164 16.15 -13.15 6.11
CA ILE A 164 15.57 -11.90 6.59
C ILE A 164 16.02 -11.67 8.04
N ILE A 165 16.62 -10.51 8.33
CA ILE A 165 17.12 -10.13 9.66
C ILE A 165 16.40 -8.91 10.24
N ASP A 166 15.77 -8.10 9.41
CA ASP A 166 14.91 -6.99 9.84
C ASP A 166 13.83 -6.73 8.79
N TYR A 167 12.66 -6.26 9.21
CA TYR A 167 11.54 -5.93 8.32
C TYR A 167 10.62 -4.88 8.91
N GLN A 168 9.98 -4.11 8.02
CA GLN A 168 9.01 -3.09 8.39
C GLN A 168 7.58 -3.57 8.08
N PRO A 169 6.65 -3.54 9.05
CA PRO A 169 5.28 -3.98 8.80
C PRO A 169 4.56 -3.04 7.83
N ALA A 170 3.76 -3.62 6.93
CA ALA A 170 2.79 -2.90 6.14
C ALA A 170 1.64 -2.42 7.05
N MET A 171 1.73 -1.20 7.57
CA MET A 171 0.81 -0.66 8.59
C MET A 171 -0.67 -0.73 8.20
N SER A 172 -0.99 -0.64 6.91
CA SER A 172 -2.35 -0.70 6.36
C SER A 172 -2.75 -2.06 5.79
N ASN A 173 -1.83 -3.03 5.71
CA ASN A 173 -1.98 -4.24 4.87
C ASN A 173 -2.43 -3.93 3.43
N SER A 174 -2.07 -2.75 2.93
CA SER A 174 -2.40 -2.31 1.59
C SER A 174 -1.13 -2.23 0.78
N PHE A 175 -1.14 -2.91 -0.36
CA PHE A 175 0.04 -3.08 -1.20
C PHE A 175 -0.17 -2.47 -2.58
N SER A 176 0.86 -1.77 -3.08
CA SER A 176 0.95 -1.25 -4.45
C SER A 176 1.82 -2.15 -5.34
N SER A 177 1.83 -1.89 -6.65
CA SER A 177 2.39 -2.74 -7.72
C SER A 177 3.92 -2.86 -7.78
N GLU A 178 4.69 -2.39 -6.80
CA GLU A 178 6.15 -2.27 -6.97
C GLU A 178 6.97 -3.55 -6.67
N SER A 179 6.47 -4.47 -5.84
CA SER A 179 7.14 -5.76 -5.53
C SER A 179 6.56 -6.93 -6.36
N GLU A 180 7.28 -8.04 -6.54
CA GLU A 180 6.76 -9.30 -7.12
C GLU A 180 6.01 -10.14 -6.08
N PHE A 181 6.41 -10.01 -4.81
CA PHE A 181 5.86 -10.77 -3.70
C PHE A 181 5.21 -9.86 -2.66
N ILE A 182 4.31 -10.43 -1.87
CA ILE A 182 3.92 -9.93 -0.56
C ILE A 182 4.51 -10.90 0.47
N TYR A 183 5.26 -10.39 1.43
CA TYR A 183 5.84 -11.22 2.48
C TYR A 183 4.94 -11.25 3.71
N VAL A 184 4.94 -12.41 4.36
CA VAL A 184 4.14 -12.67 5.56
C VAL A 184 5.06 -13.21 6.64
N ASN A 185 4.96 -12.65 7.83
CA ASN A 185 5.59 -13.18 9.04
C ASN A 185 4.52 -13.58 10.06
N PHE A 186 4.75 -14.70 10.72
CA PHE A 186 4.02 -15.13 11.91
C PHE A 186 4.91 -16.10 12.69
N SER A 187 4.56 -16.37 13.94
CA SER A 187 5.29 -17.30 14.78
C SER A 187 4.37 -18.34 15.39
N THR A 188 4.88 -19.56 15.52
CA THR A 188 4.24 -20.66 16.24
C THR A 188 4.94 -20.89 17.56
N TYR A 189 4.17 -21.07 18.62
CA TYR A 189 4.66 -21.65 19.87
C TYR A 189 4.07 -23.05 20.04
N ASN A 190 4.89 -24.08 19.90
CA ASN A 190 4.52 -25.48 20.06
C ASN A 190 5.00 -26.01 21.42
N LYS A 191 4.06 -26.49 22.23
CA LYS A 191 4.33 -27.06 23.55
C LYS A 191 5.02 -28.43 23.48
N TYR A 192 4.80 -29.15 22.38
CA TYR A 192 5.36 -30.48 22.10
C TYR A 192 6.09 -30.45 20.76
N PRO A 193 7.27 -29.79 20.68
CA PRO A 193 7.97 -29.56 19.43
C PRO A 193 8.50 -30.85 18.76
N ASP A 194 8.59 -31.95 19.51
CA ASP A 194 8.92 -33.26 18.94
C ASP A 194 7.74 -33.91 18.19
N GLU A 195 6.52 -33.37 18.31
CA GLU A 195 5.35 -33.91 17.64
C GLU A 195 5.09 -33.26 16.28
N PRO A 196 4.61 -34.05 15.29
CA PRO A 196 4.32 -33.52 13.96
C PRO A 196 3.36 -32.33 14.00
N THR A 197 3.78 -31.26 13.35
CA THR A 197 2.98 -30.04 13.21
C THR A 197 2.87 -29.69 11.74
N GLU A 198 1.65 -29.57 11.24
CA GLU A 198 1.36 -29.24 9.85
C GLU A 198 0.85 -27.80 9.80
N ILE A 199 1.40 -27.00 8.87
CA ILE A 199 1.00 -25.62 8.64
C ILE A 199 0.40 -25.51 7.25
N ARG A 200 -0.81 -24.97 7.19
CA ARG A 200 -1.52 -24.63 5.96
C ARG A 200 -1.72 -23.13 5.88
N TYR A 201 -1.49 -22.56 4.71
CA TYR A 201 -2.00 -21.23 4.40
C TYR A 201 -2.87 -21.26 3.15
N THR A 202 -3.98 -20.55 3.19
CA THR A 202 -4.85 -20.33 2.04
C THR A 202 -5.08 -18.84 1.84
N VAL A 203 -5.06 -18.39 0.59
CA VAL A 203 -5.42 -17.02 0.21
C VAL A 203 -6.73 -17.09 -0.58
N LYS A 204 -7.75 -16.40 -0.10
CA LYS A 204 -9.09 -16.34 -0.69
C LYS A 204 -9.39 -14.93 -1.16
N ASP A 205 -9.98 -14.78 -2.35
CA ASP A 205 -10.46 -13.49 -2.85
C ASP A 205 -11.77 -13.04 -2.16
N GLU A 206 -12.32 -11.88 -2.54
CA GLU A 206 -13.60 -11.40 -2.00
C GLU A 206 -14.81 -12.31 -2.30
N ASN A 207 -14.71 -13.19 -3.30
CA ASN A 207 -15.73 -14.17 -3.66
C ASN A 207 -15.51 -15.54 -2.99
N ASN A 208 -14.53 -15.63 -2.09
CA ASN A 208 -14.15 -16.85 -1.37
C ASN A 208 -13.54 -17.92 -2.30
N ILE A 209 -13.00 -17.53 -3.45
CA ILE A 209 -12.23 -18.39 -4.36
C ILE A 209 -10.80 -18.49 -3.81
N VAL A 210 -10.32 -19.71 -3.62
CA VAL A 210 -8.93 -19.98 -3.22
C VAL A 210 -8.02 -19.70 -4.42
N VAL A 211 -7.15 -18.69 -4.29
CA VAL A 211 -6.18 -18.31 -5.33
C VAL A 211 -4.77 -18.84 -5.04
N MET A 212 -4.47 -19.12 -3.77
CA MET A 212 -3.26 -19.82 -3.34
C MET A 212 -3.59 -20.75 -2.17
N GLU A 213 -2.96 -21.92 -2.16
CA GLU A 213 -2.95 -22.86 -1.04
C GLU A 213 -1.59 -23.53 -0.97
N HIS A 214 -1.06 -23.67 0.24
CA HIS A 214 0.17 -24.41 0.48
C HIS A 214 0.10 -25.11 1.83
N LEU A 215 0.76 -26.27 1.90
CA LEU A 215 0.83 -27.14 3.05
C LEU A 215 2.29 -27.56 3.28
N TYR A 216 2.77 -27.49 4.51
CA TYR A 216 4.08 -28.01 4.86
C TYR A 216 4.12 -28.51 6.30
N ASP A 217 4.97 -29.52 6.53
CA ASP A 217 5.30 -29.97 7.87
C ASP A 217 6.38 -29.05 8.48
N LEU A 218 6.19 -28.71 9.75
CA LEU A 218 7.16 -27.95 10.52
C LEU A 218 8.32 -28.87 10.95
N ASP A 219 9.45 -28.74 10.26
CA ASP A 219 10.69 -29.45 10.59
C ASP A 219 11.53 -28.64 11.57
N SER A 220 11.05 -28.51 12.82
CA SER A 220 11.78 -27.85 13.90
C SER A 220 11.47 -28.50 15.25
N LYS A 221 12.50 -28.62 16.09
CA LYS A 221 12.39 -29.08 17.47
C LYS A 221 12.34 -27.95 18.49
N GLU A 222 12.33 -26.71 18.02
CA GLU A 222 12.20 -25.54 18.87
C GLU A 222 10.74 -25.30 19.24
N ALA A 223 10.49 -24.90 20.48
CA ALA A 223 9.15 -24.53 20.92
C ALA A 223 8.66 -23.29 20.16
N TYR A 224 9.52 -22.30 19.95
CA TYR A 224 9.22 -21.11 19.17
C TYR A 224 9.82 -21.23 17.77
N VAL A 225 8.99 -21.00 16.75
CA VAL A 225 9.46 -20.92 15.36
C VAL A 225 8.86 -19.72 14.68
N GLU A 226 9.72 -18.88 14.08
CA GLU A 226 9.34 -17.77 13.23
C GLU A 226 9.27 -18.23 11.77
N HIS A 227 8.18 -17.86 11.08
CA HIS A 227 7.87 -18.29 9.72
C HIS A 227 7.83 -17.10 8.78
N PHE A 228 8.35 -17.31 7.57
CA PHE A 228 8.28 -16.33 6.49
C PHE A 228 7.65 -16.96 5.26
N LEU A 229 6.51 -16.43 4.81
CA LEU A 229 5.86 -16.85 3.57
C LEU A 229 6.05 -15.79 2.49
N LYS A 230 6.07 -16.24 1.24
CA LYS A 230 6.05 -15.38 0.05
C LYS A 230 4.78 -15.64 -0.72
N LEU A 231 3.91 -14.64 -0.81
CA LEU A 231 2.71 -14.69 -1.62
C LEU A 231 3.03 -14.10 -2.99
N SER A 232 2.94 -14.93 -4.04
CA SER A 232 3.16 -14.45 -5.41
C SER A 232 1.99 -13.57 -5.83
N ARG A 233 2.29 -12.35 -6.27
CA ARG A 233 1.27 -11.41 -6.71
C ARG A 233 0.62 -11.79 -8.03
N TYR A 234 1.23 -12.69 -8.79
CA TYR A 234 0.68 -13.20 -10.04
C TYR A 234 -0.75 -13.76 -9.86
N TYR A 235 -1.05 -14.34 -8.70
CA TYR A 235 -2.37 -14.91 -8.37
C TYR A 235 -3.34 -13.90 -7.73
N LEU A 236 -2.96 -12.61 -7.64
CA LEU A 236 -3.71 -11.56 -6.95
C LEU A 236 -4.33 -10.55 -7.94
N ASP A 237 -5.38 -10.96 -8.66
CA ASP A 237 -6.09 -10.20 -9.69
C ASP A 237 -7.29 -9.35 -9.19
N ARG A 238 -7.53 -9.33 -7.88
CA ARG A 238 -8.61 -8.65 -7.16
C ARG A 238 -8.07 -7.71 -6.10
N ASN A 239 -8.97 -7.02 -5.39
CA ASN A 239 -8.60 -5.92 -4.49
C ASN A 239 -8.51 -6.36 -3.03
N GLN A 240 -9.24 -7.40 -2.64
CA GLN A 240 -9.35 -7.82 -1.25
C GLN A 240 -9.10 -9.31 -1.13
N TYR A 241 -8.24 -9.65 -0.18
CA TYR A 241 -7.86 -11.01 0.09
C TYR A 241 -7.94 -11.31 1.57
N LEU A 242 -8.25 -12.55 1.88
CA LEU A 242 -8.13 -13.13 3.20
C LEU A 242 -7.03 -14.19 3.17
N LEU A 243 -5.99 -13.99 3.97
CA LEU A 243 -5.07 -15.06 4.33
C LEU A 243 -5.64 -15.79 5.55
N GLU A 244 -5.81 -17.09 5.43
CA GLU A 244 -6.18 -18.01 6.52
C GLU A 244 -5.01 -18.96 6.76
N LEU A 245 -4.41 -18.83 7.95
CA LEU A 245 -3.37 -19.71 8.46
C LEU A 245 -4.00 -20.73 9.39
N THR A 246 -3.73 -22.01 9.15
CA THR A 246 -4.16 -23.10 10.01
C THR A 246 -2.94 -23.91 10.43
N VAL A 247 -2.78 -24.13 11.73
CA VAL A 247 -1.72 -24.98 12.28
C VAL A 247 -2.34 -26.15 13.01
N HIS A 248 -2.03 -27.36 12.54
CA HIS A 248 -2.44 -28.62 13.14
C HIS A 248 -1.30 -29.22 13.96
N ASN A 249 -1.59 -29.66 15.17
CA ASN A 249 -0.67 -30.44 16.01
C ASN A 249 -1.48 -31.55 16.71
N GLY A 250 -1.34 -32.79 16.21
CA GLY A 250 -2.22 -33.90 16.58
C GLY A 250 -3.68 -33.63 16.19
N ASP A 251 -4.62 -33.88 17.12
CA ASP A 251 -6.06 -33.65 16.90
C ASP A 251 -6.48 -32.18 17.07
N GLN A 252 -5.57 -31.29 17.45
CA GLN A 252 -5.85 -29.88 17.66
C GLN A 252 -5.40 -29.03 16.48
N TRP A 253 -6.14 -27.95 16.23
CA TRP A 253 -5.74 -26.94 15.28
C TRP A 253 -6.10 -25.54 15.76
N VAL A 254 -5.32 -24.57 15.31
CA VAL A 254 -5.56 -23.15 15.52
C VAL A 254 -5.64 -22.45 14.17
N VAL A 255 -6.50 -21.43 14.08
CA VAL A 255 -6.69 -20.64 12.86
C VAL A 255 -6.44 -19.17 13.15
N LYS A 256 -5.66 -18.51 12.29
CA LYS A 256 -5.49 -17.05 12.26
C LYS A 256 -5.82 -16.51 10.88
N ASN A 257 -6.62 -15.46 10.88
CA ASN A 257 -7.06 -14.79 9.67
C ASN A 257 -6.47 -13.39 9.60
N ALA A 258 -6.05 -12.98 8.42
CA ALA A 258 -5.58 -11.62 8.18
C ALA A 258 -6.01 -11.14 6.80
N SER A 259 -6.74 -10.03 6.77
CA SER A 259 -7.13 -9.38 5.52
C SER A 259 -6.01 -8.47 5.03
N PHE A 260 -5.83 -8.47 3.72
CA PHE A 260 -4.97 -7.53 3.03
C PHE A 260 -5.61 -7.10 1.72
N SER A 261 -5.21 -5.93 1.25
CA SER A 261 -5.70 -5.39 0.00
C SER A 261 -4.54 -5.15 -0.95
N PHE A 262 -4.80 -5.39 -2.22
CA PHE A 262 -3.88 -5.09 -3.28
C PHE A 262 -4.51 -4.05 -4.19
N PHE A 263 -3.85 -2.90 -4.30
CA PHE A 263 -4.24 -1.84 -5.19
C PHE A 263 -3.24 -1.81 -6.33
N TRP A 264 -3.66 -2.35 -7.48
CA TRP A 264 -3.04 -1.97 -8.74
C TRP A 264 -3.21 -0.46 -8.89
N ARG A 265 -2.12 0.30 -8.72
CA ARG A 265 -2.11 1.77 -8.82
C ARG A 265 -2.71 2.29 -10.15
N PHE A 266 -2.80 1.40 -11.13
CA PHE A 266 -3.24 1.64 -12.51
C PHE A 266 -4.43 0.79 -12.95
N SER A 267 -4.93 -0.14 -12.13
CA SER A 267 -6.11 -0.94 -12.49
C SER A 267 -7.33 -0.39 -11.79
N PRO A 268 -8.43 -0.15 -12.51
CA PRO A 268 -9.66 0.33 -11.91
C PRO A 268 -10.25 -0.66 -10.89
N THR A 269 -10.51 -0.19 -9.67
CA THR A 269 -10.89 -1.04 -8.52
C THR A 269 -12.39 -1.11 -8.23
N THR A 270 -13.17 -0.17 -8.76
CA THR A 270 -14.63 -0.12 -8.65
C THR A 270 -15.27 -0.15 -10.03
N VAL A 271 -16.59 -0.37 -10.11
CA VAL A 271 -17.35 -0.20 -11.36
C VAL A 271 -17.14 1.21 -11.94
N GLN A 272 -17.06 2.22 -11.07
CA GLN A 272 -16.87 3.62 -11.45
C GLN A 272 -15.46 3.85 -11.99
N ASP A 273 -14.45 3.27 -11.33
CA ASP A 273 -13.08 3.32 -11.83
C ASP A 273 -12.98 2.59 -13.16
N LEU A 274 -13.66 1.45 -13.32
CA LEU A 274 -13.59 0.62 -14.54
C LEU A 274 -14.25 1.33 -15.71
N ASP A 275 -15.38 1.99 -15.46
CA ASP A 275 -16.01 2.86 -16.44
C ASP A 275 -15.11 4.06 -16.80
N LEU A 276 -14.43 4.65 -15.81
CA LEU A 276 -13.49 5.74 -16.05
C LEU A 276 -12.27 5.28 -16.85
N ALA A 277 -11.68 4.14 -16.50
CA ALA A 277 -10.54 3.55 -17.18
C ALA A 277 -10.89 3.18 -18.64
N LEU A 278 -12.05 2.55 -18.86
CA LEU A 278 -12.57 2.28 -20.20
C LEU A 278 -12.75 3.58 -21.01
N ARG A 279 -13.27 4.65 -20.39
CA ARG A 279 -13.38 5.96 -21.06
C ARG A 279 -12.01 6.56 -21.38
N GLN A 280 -11.04 6.40 -20.48
CA GLN A 280 -9.68 6.91 -20.67
C GLN A 280 -8.97 6.19 -21.81
N MET A 281 -9.17 4.87 -21.96
CA MET A 281 -8.65 4.05 -23.06
C MET A 281 -9.04 4.50 -24.48
N LYS A 282 -9.94 5.49 -24.64
CA LYS A 282 -10.35 6.06 -25.94
C LYS A 282 -9.19 6.50 -26.85
N TYR A 283 -8.01 6.73 -26.29
CA TYR A 283 -6.84 7.17 -27.07
C TYR A 283 -6.08 6.03 -27.74
N ILE A 284 -6.35 4.79 -27.35
CA ILE A 284 -5.66 3.58 -27.78
C ILE A 284 -6.62 2.44 -28.16
N SER A 285 -7.92 2.63 -27.97
CA SER A 285 -9.00 1.69 -28.29
C SER A 285 -10.01 2.33 -29.25
N GLU A 286 -10.74 1.49 -29.97
CA GLU A 286 -11.82 1.94 -30.86
C GLU A 286 -13.03 2.43 -30.06
N ASP A 287 -13.57 3.60 -30.44
CA ASP A 287 -14.70 4.24 -29.76
C ASP A 287 -15.94 3.32 -29.62
N ASP A 288 -16.20 2.48 -30.62
CA ASP A 288 -17.35 1.56 -30.62
C ASP A 288 -17.18 0.41 -29.62
N SER A 289 -15.94 -0.06 -29.43
CA SER A 289 -15.63 -1.06 -28.41
C SER A 289 -15.83 -0.50 -27.00
N ILE A 290 -15.34 0.71 -26.73
CA ILE A 290 -15.53 1.38 -25.43
C ILE A 290 -17.03 1.58 -25.15
N LYS A 291 -17.79 2.12 -26.12
CA LYS A 291 -19.24 2.33 -25.97
C LYS A 291 -20.01 1.03 -25.75
N TYR A 292 -19.60 -0.07 -26.39
CA TYR A 292 -20.21 -1.38 -26.21
C TYR A 292 -20.00 -1.91 -24.79
N PHE A 293 -18.74 -1.95 -24.32
CA PHE A 293 -18.40 -2.53 -23.02
C PHE A 293 -18.86 -1.66 -21.83
N LEU A 294 -18.94 -0.34 -21.97
CA LEU A 294 -19.50 0.53 -20.93
C LEU A 294 -20.95 0.18 -20.54
N LYS A 295 -21.70 -0.49 -21.42
CA LYS A 295 -23.10 -0.91 -21.18
C LYS A 295 -23.22 -2.31 -20.56
N LYS A 296 -22.10 -3.02 -20.38
CA LYS A 296 -22.07 -4.40 -19.89
C LYS A 296 -21.99 -4.50 -18.36
N ASN A 297 -22.12 -5.71 -17.83
CA ASN A 297 -21.92 -5.95 -16.40
C ASN A 297 -20.43 -5.84 -16.02
N TYR A 298 -20.13 -5.84 -14.72
CA TYR A 298 -18.76 -5.67 -14.22
C TYR A 298 -17.80 -6.74 -14.76
N ASP A 299 -18.21 -8.02 -14.75
CA ASP A 299 -17.35 -9.13 -15.18
C ASP A 299 -17.01 -9.04 -16.67
N GLU A 300 -18.00 -8.71 -17.52
CA GLU A 300 -17.79 -8.49 -18.96
C GLU A 300 -16.87 -7.29 -19.22
N LYS A 301 -17.02 -6.20 -18.46
CA LYS A 301 -16.13 -5.02 -18.55
C LYS A 301 -14.71 -5.35 -18.16
N LYS A 302 -14.53 -6.06 -17.04
CA LYS A 302 -13.22 -6.42 -16.50
C LYS A 302 -12.52 -7.40 -17.45
N ALA A 303 -13.23 -8.41 -17.94
CA ALA A 303 -12.68 -9.34 -18.92
C ALA A 303 -12.23 -8.66 -20.23
N TYR A 304 -12.96 -7.63 -20.70
CA TYR A 304 -12.52 -6.84 -21.84
C TYR A 304 -11.27 -6.02 -21.54
N PHE A 305 -11.25 -5.32 -20.40
CA PHE A 305 -10.11 -4.54 -19.94
C PHE A 305 -8.84 -5.39 -19.86
N ASP A 306 -8.92 -6.54 -19.17
CA ASP A 306 -7.79 -7.45 -18.98
C ASP A 306 -7.29 -8.00 -20.32
N ARG A 307 -8.21 -8.48 -21.17
CA ARG A 307 -7.85 -8.99 -22.50
C ARG A 307 -7.19 -7.91 -23.36
N PHE A 308 -7.68 -6.67 -23.29
CA PHE A 308 -7.15 -5.56 -24.08
C PHE A 308 -5.68 -5.29 -23.75
N TRP A 309 -5.34 -5.27 -22.46
CA TRP A 309 -4.00 -5.00 -21.98
C TRP A 309 -3.07 -6.21 -22.12
N ASN A 310 -3.52 -7.42 -21.78
CA ASN A 310 -2.73 -8.65 -21.92
C ASN A 310 -2.30 -8.90 -23.38
N GLN A 311 -3.12 -8.51 -24.38
CA GLN A 311 -2.76 -8.60 -25.80
C GLN A 311 -1.67 -7.62 -26.23
N ARG A 312 -1.41 -6.59 -25.43
CA ARG A 312 -0.45 -5.51 -25.71
C ARG A 312 0.71 -5.50 -24.73
N ASP A 313 0.84 -6.57 -23.94
CA ASP A 313 1.92 -6.72 -22.97
C ASP A 313 3.26 -6.84 -23.70
N PRO A 314 4.19 -5.87 -23.55
CA PRO A 314 5.49 -5.92 -24.20
C PRO A 314 6.36 -7.07 -23.69
N ASP A 315 6.20 -7.43 -22.41
CA ASP A 315 6.92 -8.52 -21.77
C ASP A 315 5.96 -9.44 -21.01
N PRO A 316 5.34 -10.43 -21.68
CA PRO A 316 4.45 -11.39 -21.03
C PRO A 316 5.13 -12.27 -19.97
N SER A 317 6.47 -12.23 -19.86
CA SER A 317 7.22 -12.92 -18.80
C SER A 317 7.31 -12.10 -17.51
N SER A 318 7.04 -10.79 -17.60
CA SER A 318 6.86 -9.90 -16.46
C SER A 318 5.51 -10.14 -15.81
N ALA A 319 5.46 -10.01 -14.48
CA ALA A 319 4.20 -10.01 -13.73
C ALA A 319 3.43 -8.68 -13.88
N ARG A 320 4.04 -7.67 -14.54
CA ARG A 320 3.48 -6.34 -14.78
C ARG A 320 3.25 -6.16 -16.26
N ASN A 321 2.19 -5.45 -16.62
CA ASN A 321 2.00 -4.97 -17.98
C ASN A 321 2.56 -3.55 -18.08
N GLU A 322 3.83 -3.40 -18.44
CA GLU A 322 4.53 -2.11 -18.40
C GLU A 322 3.85 -1.05 -19.26
N LEU A 323 3.24 -1.47 -20.38
CA LEU A 323 2.49 -0.58 -21.26
C LEU A 323 1.23 -0.02 -20.58
N MET A 324 0.46 -0.87 -19.90
CA MET A 324 -0.73 -0.45 -19.14
C MET A 324 -0.34 0.53 -18.02
N GLU A 325 0.71 0.20 -17.28
CA GLU A 325 1.18 1.05 -16.18
C GLU A 325 1.63 2.41 -16.67
N GLU A 326 2.46 2.45 -17.71
CA GLU A 326 2.93 3.70 -18.32
C GLU A 326 1.76 4.52 -18.86
N TYR A 327 0.78 3.88 -19.48
CA TYR A 327 -0.42 4.55 -19.98
C TYR A 327 -1.20 5.25 -18.86
N PHE A 328 -1.55 4.53 -17.79
CA PHE A 328 -2.29 5.12 -16.68
C PHE A 328 -1.44 6.06 -15.82
N ARG A 329 -0.11 5.89 -15.79
CA ARG A 329 0.81 6.89 -15.23
C ARG A 329 0.67 8.21 -15.97
N ARG A 330 0.63 8.19 -17.31
CA ARG A 330 0.43 9.40 -18.13
C ARG A 330 -0.96 10.00 -17.95
N VAL A 331 -2.00 9.18 -17.80
CA VAL A 331 -3.36 9.65 -17.48
C VAL A 331 -3.38 10.38 -16.14
N ASN A 332 -2.76 9.80 -15.11
CA ASN A 332 -2.69 10.40 -13.78
C ASN A 332 -1.87 11.70 -13.79
N PHE A 333 -0.74 11.70 -14.51
CA PHE A 333 0.05 12.92 -14.71
C PHE A 333 -0.77 14.02 -15.39
N ALA A 334 -1.51 13.67 -16.45
CA ALA A 334 -2.36 14.61 -17.15
C ALA A 334 -3.43 15.21 -16.22
N ASN A 335 -4.07 14.38 -15.40
CA ASN A 335 -5.06 14.84 -14.43
C ASN A 335 -4.46 15.76 -13.36
N ALA A 336 -3.25 15.48 -12.89
CA ALA A 336 -2.59 16.30 -11.89
C ALA A 336 -2.11 17.65 -12.44
N ASN A 337 -1.65 17.69 -13.70
CA ASN A 337 -0.93 18.85 -14.24
C ASN A 337 -1.74 19.68 -15.25
N PHE A 338 -2.76 19.11 -15.89
CA PHE A 338 -3.49 19.75 -16.98
C PHE A 338 -5.00 19.88 -16.74
N SER A 339 -5.48 19.52 -15.55
CA SER A 339 -6.87 19.79 -15.18
C SER A 339 -7.10 21.28 -14.96
N SER A 340 -8.28 21.74 -15.35
CA SER A 340 -8.78 23.09 -15.10
C SER A 340 -10.12 23.04 -14.38
N THR A 341 -10.68 24.21 -14.06
CA THR A 341 -11.99 24.32 -13.40
C THR A 341 -13.11 23.60 -14.16
N ASN A 342 -13.05 23.55 -15.50
CA ASN A 342 -14.14 23.04 -16.33
C ASN A 342 -13.78 21.77 -17.12
N ASN A 343 -12.51 21.33 -17.09
CA ASN A 343 -12.07 20.19 -17.89
C ASN A 343 -11.06 19.33 -17.14
N THR A 344 -11.30 18.02 -17.11
CA THR A 344 -10.36 17.06 -16.50
C THR A 344 -9.13 16.90 -17.38
N GLY A 345 -7.95 16.79 -16.77
CA GLY A 345 -6.68 16.82 -17.50
C GLY A 345 -6.55 15.77 -18.60
N TRP A 346 -7.06 14.55 -18.40
CA TRP A 346 -7.05 13.51 -19.45
C TRP A 346 -7.94 13.84 -20.67
N LEU A 347 -8.90 14.77 -20.54
CA LEU A 347 -9.76 15.27 -21.63
C LEU A 347 -9.25 16.58 -22.25
N ASN A 348 -8.37 17.29 -21.56
CA ASN A 348 -7.71 18.48 -22.09
C ASN A 348 -6.75 18.10 -23.24
N ASP A 349 -6.56 18.99 -24.21
CA ASP A 349 -5.69 18.76 -25.35
C ASP A 349 -4.24 18.48 -24.95
N ARG A 350 -3.68 19.18 -23.96
CA ARG A 350 -2.32 18.87 -23.47
C ARG A 350 -2.24 17.47 -22.89
N GLY A 351 -3.22 17.09 -22.07
CA GLY A 351 -3.26 15.75 -21.50
C GLY A 351 -3.46 14.67 -22.54
N ARG A 352 -4.31 14.91 -23.54
CA ARG A 352 -4.50 14.00 -24.69
C ARG A 352 -3.21 13.78 -25.47
N ILE A 353 -2.43 14.83 -25.75
CA ILE A 353 -1.13 14.73 -26.43
C ILE A 353 -0.12 13.99 -25.54
N PHE A 354 -0.03 14.36 -24.26
CA PHE A 354 0.86 13.70 -23.29
C PHE A 354 0.56 12.20 -23.12
N ILE A 355 -0.71 11.80 -23.03
CA ILE A 355 -1.09 10.39 -22.91
C ILE A 355 -0.65 9.60 -24.15
N LYS A 356 -0.83 10.17 -25.34
CA LYS A 356 -0.50 9.51 -26.62
C LYS A 356 0.99 9.39 -26.88
N PHE A 357 1.75 10.45 -26.60
CA PHE A 357 3.15 10.55 -27.03
C PHE A 357 4.15 10.55 -25.88
N GLY A 358 3.69 10.68 -24.63
CA GLY A 358 4.54 10.77 -23.46
C GLY A 358 5.02 12.20 -23.20
N GLU A 359 6.11 12.31 -22.45
CA GLU A 359 6.77 13.57 -22.17
C GLU A 359 7.40 14.13 -23.46
N PRO A 360 7.18 15.41 -23.78
CA PRO A 360 7.86 16.05 -24.91
C PRO A 360 9.36 16.19 -24.64
N ASP A 361 10.16 16.14 -25.70
CA ASP A 361 11.60 16.35 -25.62
C ASP A 361 11.96 17.80 -25.26
N ASP A 362 11.11 18.75 -25.67
CA ASP A 362 11.27 20.18 -25.36
C ASP A 362 9.91 20.87 -25.16
N ILE A 363 9.87 21.79 -24.19
CA ILE A 363 8.71 22.63 -23.87
C ILE A 363 9.14 24.10 -23.85
N GLU A 364 8.70 24.84 -24.86
CA GLU A 364 8.84 26.29 -24.90
C GLU A 364 7.60 26.94 -24.30
N ARG A 365 7.78 27.81 -23.30
CA ARG A 365 6.67 28.46 -22.58
C ARG A 365 6.72 29.97 -22.80
N HIS A 366 5.63 30.51 -23.28
CA HIS A 366 5.43 31.95 -23.42
C HIS A 366 4.34 32.38 -22.44
N PRO A 367 4.71 32.87 -21.25
CA PRO A 367 3.77 33.45 -20.31
C PRO A 367 3.18 34.75 -20.88
N PHE A 368 2.20 35.34 -20.18
CA PHE A 368 1.48 36.52 -20.65
C PHE A 368 2.42 37.65 -21.13
N GLU A 369 2.37 37.94 -22.42
CA GLU A 369 3.03 39.09 -23.06
C GLU A 369 1.96 40.07 -23.55
N ALA A 370 2.27 41.37 -23.58
CA ALA A 370 1.33 42.38 -24.06
C ALA A 370 0.87 42.03 -25.50
N GLU A 371 -0.45 41.98 -25.71
CA GLU A 371 -1.10 41.68 -27.00
C GLU A 371 -1.13 40.20 -27.46
N THR A 372 -0.65 39.23 -26.66
CA THR A 372 -0.73 37.79 -27.01
C THR A 372 -1.27 36.91 -25.89
N TYR A 373 -2.03 35.88 -26.26
CA TYR A 373 -2.46 34.84 -25.32
C TYR A 373 -1.26 33.98 -24.87
N PRO A 374 -1.18 33.54 -23.61
CA PRO A 374 -0.16 32.58 -23.19
C PRO A 374 -0.19 31.31 -24.03
N TYR A 375 0.97 30.81 -24.43
CA TYR A 375 1.05 29.59 -25.24
C TYR A 375 2.25 28.72 -24.87
N GLN A 376 2.19 27.45 -25.27
CA GLN A 376 3.26 26.48 -25.12
C GLN A 376 3.50 25.75 -26.43
N ILE A 377 4.76 25.53 -26.76
CA ILE A 377 5.17 24.69 -27.89
C ILE A 377 5.82 23.44 -27.33
N TRP A 378 5.27 22.28 -27.66
CA TRP A 378 5.83 20.99 -27.29
C TRP A 378 6.43 20.32 -28.52
N ARG A 379 7.67 19.86 -28.41
CA ARG A 379 8.39 19.20 -29.50
C ARG A 379 8.69 17.75 -29.14
N TYR A 380 8.42 16.86 -30.09
CA TYR A 380 8.73 15.44 -29.99
C TYR A 380 9.61 15.06 -31.18
N TYR A 381 10.92 14.97 -30.97
CA TYR A 381 11.91 14.74 -32.01
C TYR A 381 11.83 13.33 -32.58
N SER A 382 11.60 12.33 -31.72
CA SER A 382 11.55 10.91 -32.11
C SER A 382 10.41 10.59 -33.10
N ILE A 383 9.31 11.35 -33.02
CA ILE A 383 8.15 11.21 -33.91
C ILE A 383 7.97 12.42 -34.84
N GLN A 384 8.95 13.33 -34.87
CA GLN A 384 8.97 14.55 -35.68
C GLN A 384 7.69 15.38 -35.56
N LYS A 385 7.16 15.59 -34.35
CA LYS A 385 5.92 16.36 -34.15
C LYS A 385 6.12 17.63 -33.34
N VAL A 386 5.35 18.66 -33.68
CA VAL A 386 5.23 19.90 -32.90
C VAL A 386 3.78 20.19 -32.59
N PHE A 387 3.48 20.47 -31.32
CA PHE A 387 2.15 20.87 -30.87
C PHE A 387 2.21 22.26 -30.25
N LEU A 388 1.36 23.16 -30.75
CA LEU A 388 1.16 24.49 -30.17
C LEU A 388 -0.13 24.49 -29.36
N PHE A 389 -0.05 24.83 -28.08
CA PHE A 389 -1.21 24.98 -27.21
C PHE A 389 -1.37 26.43 -26.77
N ILE A 390 -2.59 26.96 -26.80
CA ILE A 390 -2.87 28.36 -26.51
C ILE A 390 -3.94 28.46 -25.43
N ASP A 391 -3.67 29.19 -24.35
CA ASP A 391 -4.67 29.52 -23.34
C ASP A 391 -5.41 30.80 -23.74
N ARG A 392 -6.57 30.61 -24.39
CA ARG A 392 -7.43 31.73 -24.80
C ARG A 392 -8.30 32.26 -23.67
N THR A 393 -8.34 31.55 -22.55
CA THR A 393 -9.24 31.84 -21.43
C THR A 393 -8.54 32.62 -20.32
N GLY A 394 -7.21 32.47 -20.20
CA GLY A 394 -6.42 33.00 -19.10
C GLY A 394 -6.54 32.20 -17.79
N PHE A 395 -7.22 31.05 -17.82
CA PHE A 395 -7.48 30.20 -16.65
C PHE A 395 -6.69 28.87 -16.69
N GLY A 396 -5.72 28.74 -17.59
CA GLY A 396 -4.90 27.55 -17.75
C GLY A 396 -5.50 26.48 -18.67
N ASP A 397 -6.56 26.82 -19.41
CA ASP A 397 -7.17 25.97 -20.44
C ASP A 397 -6.46 26.13 -21.78
N TYR A 398 -5.34 25.41 -21.93
CA TYR A 398 -4.54 25.43 -23.15
C TYR A 398 -5.10 24.49 -24.22
N ASP A 399 -5.72 25.05 -25.26
CA ASP A 399 -6.28 24.31 -26.38
C ASP A 399 -5.23 24.08 -27.49
N LEU A 400 -5.28 22.91 -28.15
CA LEU A 400 -4.39 22.61 -29.27
C LEU A 400 -4.76 23.50 -30.48
N HIS A 401 -3.77 24.18 -31.02
CA HIS A 401 -3.95 24.96 -32.23
C HIS A 401 -4.22 24.01 -33.43
N PRO A 402 -5.34 24.15 -34.16
CA PRO A 402 -5.75 23.20 -35.19
C PRO A 402 -4.72 22.97 -36.29
N SER A 403 -3.99 24.02 -36.66
CA SER A 403 -2.95 23.96 -37.70
C SER A 403 -1.72 23.13 -37.29
N TYR A 404 -1.52 22.84 -35.99
CA TYR A 404 -0.36 22.10 -35.48
C TYR A 404 -0.63 20.61 -35.25
N TYR A 405 -1.81 20.11 -35.62
CA TYR A 405 -2.11 18.68 -35.45
C TYR A 405 -1.25 17.77 -36.34
N TYR A 406 -0.86 18.27 -37.52
CA TYR A 406 -0.15 17.53 -38.57
C TYR A 406 1.19 18.18 -38.94
N VAL A 407 1.71 19.09 -38.11
CA VAL A 407 2.98 19.78 -38.39
C VAL A 407 4.13 18.87 -38.00
N GLU A 408 4.93 18.50 -38.99
CA GLU A 408 6.21 17.83 -38.84
C GLU A 408 7.35 18.86 -38.92
N TYR A 409 8.47 18.60 -38.25
CA TYR A 409 9.67 19.42 -38.43
C TYR A 409 10.47 18.88 -39.62
N ASP A 410 11.06 19.78 -40.41
CA ASP A 410 12.00 19.42 -41.49
C ASP A 410 13.36 18.95 -40.94
#